data_AF-A0A554K5D8-F1
#
_entry.id   AF-A0A554K5D8-F1
#
_cell.length_a   1.000
_cell.length_b   1.000
_cell.length_c   1.000
_cell.angle_alpha   90.00
_cell.angle_beta   90.00
_cell.angle_gamma   90.00
#
_symmetry.space_group_name_H-M   'P 1'
#
loop_
_entity.id
_entity.type
_entity.pdbx_description
1 polymer ?
#
loop_
_entity_poly.entity_id
_entity_poly.type
_entity_poly.pdbx_seq_one_letter_code
_entity_poly.pdbx_strand_id
1 'polypeptide(L)'
;MPRNTTSSAFFQRETQNRRRRLEDDIRGMGKIFWTTHSKQKMRYYQLSEKRVLRVLRKPNRKEEGIVDGTIANMQIAGTKKRPTEVWTMYVILKRPKGVKIISAWRYPGRTPQGQRPIIPDDVLKDILKEHLK
;
A
#
# COMPACT_ATOMS: atom_id res chain seq x y z
N MET A 1 29.42 37.79 17.11
CA MET A 1 28.49 37.18 16.14
C MET A 1 28.41 35.68 16.38
N PRO A 2 27.46 35.14 17.15
CA PRO A 2 27.34 33.69 17.30
C PRO A 2 26.56 33.07 16.14
N ARG A 3 27.08 31.93 15.65
CA ARG A 3 26.51 31.09 14.60
C ARG A 3 25.31 30.32 15.16
N ASN A 4 24.12 30.53 14.61
CA ASN A 4 22.94 29.71 14.94
C ASN A 4 23.02 28.36 14.23
N THR A 5 23.69 27.39 14.86
CA THR A 5 23.56 25.97 14.53
C THR A 5 22.30 25.44 15.20
N THR A 6 21.13 25.70 14.61
CA THR A 6 19.86 25.13 15.08
C THR A 6 19.85 23.63 14.77
N SER A 7 20.40 22.87 15.71
CA SER A 7 20.05 21.50 16.12
C SER A 7 19.68 20.51 15.01
N SER A 8 20.72 20.01 14.32
CA SER A 8 20.72 18.72 13.60
C SER A 8 20.10 17.58 14.43
N ALA A 9 20.25 17.64 15.76
CA ALA A 9 19.71 16.66 16.70
C ALA A 9 18.18 16.71 16.90
N PHE A 10 17.52 17.84 16.64
CA PHE A 10 16.05 17.97 16.74
C PHE A 10 15.37 17.35 15.51
N PHE A 11 15.90 17.66 14.33
CA PHE A 11 15.47 17.05 13.06
C PHE A 11 15.74 15.54 13.01
N GLN A 12 16.87 15.09 13.56
CA GLN A 12 17.15 13.66 13.74
C GLN A 12 16.19 12.98 14.73
N ARG A 13 15.80 13.65 15.82
CA ARG A 13 14.80 13.13 16.78
C ARG A 13 13.38 13.07 16.20
N GLU A 14 12.95 14.06 15.43
CA GLU A 14 11.65 14.04 14.74
C GLU A 14 11.56 12.93 13.69
N THR A 15 12.63 12.74 12.91
CA THR A 15 12.69 11.68 11.89
C THR A 15 12.77 10.28 12.51
N GLN A 16 13.47 10.11 13.63
CA GLN A 16 13.47 8.88 14.43
C GLN A 16 12.11 8.60 15.08
N ASN A 17 11.45 9.60 15.68
CA ASN A 17 10.14 9.44 16.30
C ASN A 17 9.01 9.20 15.28
N ARG A 18 9.08 9.82 14.10
CA ARG A 18 8.14 9.58 13.00
C ARG A 18 8.32 8.18 12.39
N ARG A 19 9.56 7.67 12.35
CA ARG A 19 9.85 6.26 11.99
C ARG A 19 9.32 5.27 13.02
N ARG A 20 9.52 5.53 14.32
CA ARG A 20 8.98 4.71 15.42
C ARG A 20 7.45 4.63 15.39
N ARG A 21 6.73 5.75 15.25
CA ARG A 21 5.25 5.74 15.16
C ARG A 21 4.72 4.93 13.97
N LEU A 22 5.36 5.04 12.81
CA LEU A 22 4.99 4.24 11.64
C LEU A 22 5.29 2.75 11.86
N GLU A 23 6.38 2.40 12.55
CA GLU A 23 6.72 1.03 12.92
C GLU A 23 5.82 0.42 14.00
N ASP A 24 5.24 1.24 14.87
CA ASP A 24 4.27 0.82 15.89
C ASP A 24 2.87 0.64 15.29
N ASP A 25 2.46 1.48 14.33
CA ASP A 25 1.22 1.27 13.53
C ASP A 25 1.28 -0.03 12.71
N ILE A 26 2.48 -0.43 12.28
CA ILE A 26 2.73 -1.69 11.55
C ILE A 26 2.48 -2.92 12.42
N ARG A 27 2.79 -2.85 13.73
CA ARG A 27 2.55 -3.93 14.69
C ARG A 27 1.11 -3.94 15.19
N GLY A 28 0.39 -2.82 15.07
CA GLY A 28 -1.01 -2.68 15.51
C GLY A 28 -2.09 -3.22 14.56
N MET A 29 -1.77 -3.50 13.29
CA MET A 29 -2.73 -3.92 12.27
C MET A 29 -3.24 -5.37 12.40
N GLY A 30 -2.73 -6.17 13.34
CA GLY A 30 -3.14 -7.55 13.53
C GLY A 30 -2.59 -8.49 12.45
N LYS A 31 -3.24 -9.64 12.25
CA LYS A 31 -2.77 -10.68 11.31
C LYS A 31 -2.98 -10.24 9.86
N ILE A 32 -2.02 -10.54 8.98
CA ILE A 32 -2.18 -10.35 7.54
C ILE A 32 -2.81 -11.62 6.94
N PHE A 33 -3.88 -11.44 6.20
CA PHE A 33 -4.56 -12.49 5.44
C PHE A 33 -4.38 -12.23 3.96
N TRP A 34 -4.05 -13.28 3.20
CA TRP A 34 -3.80 -13.21 1.77
C TRP A 34 -4.85 -14.03 1.04
N THR A 35 -5.61 -13.38 0.18
CA THR A 35 -6.54 -14.06 -0.74
C THR A 35 -5.76 -14.83 -1.82
N THR A 36 -6.41 -15.80 -2.45
CA THR A 36 -5.80 -16.54 -3.57
C THR A 36 -5.52 -15.60 -4.73
N HIS A 37 -6.44 -14.69 -5.04
CA HIS A 37 -6.26 -13.67 -6.06
C HIS A 37 -5.04 -12.78 -5.79
N SER A 38 -4.87 -12.28 -4.55
CA SER A 38 -3.69 -11.48 -4.21
C SER A 38 -2.37 -12.22 -4.47
N LYS A 39 -2.30 -13.51 -4.13
CA LYS A 39 -1.12 -14.34 -4.37
C LYS A 39 -0.85 -14.54 -5.86
N GLN A 40 -1.89 -14.75 -6.67
CA GLN A 40 -1.76 -14.88 -8.11
C GLN A 40 -1.26 -13.58 -8.75
N LYS A 41 -1.87 -12.43 -8.40
CA LYS A 41 -1.44 -11.13 -8.93
C LYS A 41 -0.03 -10.76 -8.47
N MET A 42 0.35 -11.10 -7.25
CA MET A 42 1.74 -10.95 -6.80
C MET A 42 2.72 -11.74 -7.66
N ARG A 43 2.41 -13.00 -8.01
CA ARG A 43 3.25 -13.79 -8.92
C ARG A 43 3.32 -13.15 -10.31
N TYR A 44 2.17 -12.77 -10.87
CA TYR A 44 2.07 -12.15 -12.20
C TYR A 44 2.89 -10.86 -12.31
N TYR A 45 2.78 -9.96 -11.33
CA TYR A 45 3.51 -8.68 -11.32
C TYR A 45 4.89 -8.74 -10.65
N GLN A 46 5.35 -9.95 -10.28
CA GLN A 46 6.63 -10.19 -9.60
C GLN A 46 6.78 -9.33 -8.32
N LEU A 47 5.70 -9.27 -7.53
CA LEU A 47 5.65 -8.55 -6.27
C LEU A 47 5.87 -9.53 -5.11
N SER A 48 6.84 -9.23 -4.26
CA SER A 48 7.02 -9.95 -3.00
C SER A 48 6.03 -9.47 -1.93
N GLU A 49 5.72 -10.31 -0.95
CA GLU A 49 4.91 -9.91 0.21
C GLU A 49 5.51 -8.69 0.91
N LYS A 50 6.84 -8.64 1.04
CA LYS A 50 7.55 -7.47 1.60
C LYS A 50 7.28 -6.19 0.81
N ARG A 51 7.17 -6.28 -0.52
CA ARG A 51 6.86 -5.11 -1.37
C ARG A 51 5.42 -4.66 -1.16
N VAL A 52 4.46 -5.59 -1.14
CA VAL A 52 3.04 -5.28 -0.89
C VAL A 52 2.84 -4.69 0.50
N LEU A 53 3.44 -5.28 1.54
CA LEU A 53 3.42 -4.74 2.89
C LEU A 53 4.06 -3.34 2.96
N ARG A 54 5.10 -3.06 2.17
CA ARG A 54 5.65 -1.69 2.12
C ARG A 54 4.63 -0.68 1.58
N VAL A 55 3.85 -1.04 0.56
CA VAL A 55 2.78 -0.19 0.02
C VAL A 55 1.68 0.01 1.05
N LEU A 56 1.25 -1.06 1.72
CA LEU A 56 0.26 -1.00 2.80
C LEU A 56 0.68 -0.02 3.91
N ARG A 57 1.95 -0.06 4.31
CA ARG A 57 2.46 0.64 5.51
C ARG A 57 2.90 2.07 5.25
N LYS A 58 3.43 2.35 4.06
CA LYS A 58 3.92 3.67 3.68
C LYS A 58 3.44 4.04 2.28
N PRO A 59 2.12 4.22 2.09
CA PRO A 59 1.60 4.64 0.81
C PRO A 59 2.07 6.07 0.47
N ASN A 60 2.23 6.35 -0.82
CA ASN A 60 2.25 7.71 -1.34
C ASN A 60 0.83 8.28 -1.47
N ARG A 61 -0.14 7.41 -1.77
CA ARG A 61 -1.54 7.78 -1.95
C ARG A 61 -2.45 6.68 -1.39
N LYS A 62 -3.57 7.09 -0.79
CA LYS A 62 -4.61 6.21 -0.26
C LYS A 62 -5.94 6.63 -0.87
N GLU A 63 -6.65 5.67 -1.44
CA GLU A 63 -7.92 5.85 -2.14
C GLU A 63 -8.93 4.81 -1.68
N GLU A 64 -10.20 5.07 -1.99
CA GLU A 64 -11.22 4.03 -1.95
C GLU A 64 -10.94 3.01 -3.05
N GLY A 65 -11.02 1.72 -2.70
CA GLY A 65 -10.86 0.66 -3.66
C GLY A 65 -12.04 0.60 -4.64
N ILE A 66 -11.90 -0.25 -5.66
CA ILE A 66 -12.94 -0.35 -6.70
C ILE A 66 -14.17 -1.08 -6.17
N VAL A 67 -13.98 -1.98 -5.20
CA VAL A 67 -15.07 -2.63 -4.48
C VAL A 67 -15.41 -1.81 -3.23
N ASP A 68 -16.69 -1.56 -3.01
CA ASP A 68 -17.17 -0.79 -1.88
C ASP A 68 -16.66 -1.35 -0.55
N GLY A 69 -16.23 -0.44 0.35
CA GLY A 69 -15.65 -0.81 1.64
C GLY A 69 -14.21 -1.33 1.58
N THR A 70 -13.59 -1.38 0.39
CA THR A 70 -12.15 -1.68 0.25
C THR A 70 -11.31 -0.42 0.19
N ILE A 71 -10.04 -0.54 0.56
CA ILE A 71 -9.06 0.55 0.54
C ILE A 71 -7.96 0.19 -0.45
N ALA A 72 -7.58 1.14 -1.30
CA ALA A 72 -6.46 1.01 -2.23
C ALA A 72 -5.31 1.94 -1.83
N ASN A 73 -4.17 1.36 -1.46
CA ASN A 73 -2.93 2.09 -1.23
C ASN A 73 -2.02 1.99 -2.46
N MET A 74 -1.39 3.11 -2.81
CA MET A 74 -0.44 3.21 -3.91
C MET A 74 0.91 3.71 -3.41
N GLN A 75 1.99 3.14 -3.93
CA GLN A 75 3.34 3.66 -3.75
C GLN A 75 4.05 3.77 -5.11
N ILE A 76 4.72 4.90 -5.33
CA ILE A 76 5.57 5.10 -6.49
C ILE A 76 6.74 4.11 -6.44
N ALA A 77 7.08 3.57 -7.60
CA ALA A 77 8.11 2.57 -7.82
C ALA A 77 8.87 2.86 -9.12
N GLY A 78 9.87 2.05 -9.43
CA GLY A 78 10.69 2.22 -10.64
C GLY A 78 11.69 3.37 -10.51
N THR A 79 12.18 3.83 -11.66
CA THR A 79 13.22 4.88 -11.73
C THR A 79 12.61 6.21 -12.16
N LYS A 80 13.36 7.31 -12.01
CA LYS A 80 12.91 8.63 -12.49
C LYS A 80 12.55 8.63 -13.97
N LYS A 81 13.29 7.86 -14.79
CA LYS A 81 13.06 7.73 -16.24
C LYS A 81 11.92 6.77 -16.60
N ARG A 82 11.62 5.80 -15.73
CA ARG A 82 10.56 4.78 -15.93
C ARG A 82 9.80 4.60 -14.61
N PRO A 83 8.97 5.58 -14.23
CA PRO A 83 8.15 5.46 -13.04
C PRO A 83 7.12 4.36 -13.25
N THR A 84 6.88 3.60 -12.20
CA THR A 84 5.75 2.67 -12.11
C THR A 84 5.04 2.92 -10.80
N GLU A 85 3.83 2.43 -10.67
CA GLU A 85 3.11 2.44 -9.40
C GLU A 85 2.86 1.02 -8.94
N VAL A 86 2.95 0.79 -7.64
CA VAL A 86 2.51 -0.46 -7.03
C VAL A 86 1.31 -0.16 -6.17
N TRP A 87 0.22 -0.84 -6.48
CA TRP A 87 -1.05 -0.71 -5.83
C TRP A 87 -1.33 -1.93 -4.96
N THR A 88 -2.06 -1.73 -3.87
CA THR A 88 -2.46 -2.77 -2.94
C THR A 88 -3.86 -2.46 -2.44
N MET A 89 -4.80 -3.35 -2.74
CA MET A 89 -6.19 -3.25 -2.31
C MET A 89 -6.46 -4.22 -1.17
N TYR A 90 -7.08 -3.74 -0.10
CA TYR A 90 -7.26 -4.48 1.13
C TYR A 90 -8.48 -4.03 1.92
N VAL A 91 -8.86 -4.85 2.90
CA VAL A 91 -9.87 -4.50 3.92
C VAL A 91 -9.29 -4.68 5.30
N ILE A 92 -9.76 -3.85 6.23
CA ILE A 92 -9.43 -3.96 7.65
C ILE A 92 -10.48 -4.83 8.32
N LEU A 93 -10.05 -5.96 8.85
CA LEU A 93 -10.91 -6.89 9.57
C LEU A 93 -10.95 -6.52 11.05
N LYS A 94 -12.15 -6.43 11.62
CA LYS A 94 -12.35 -6.22 13.07
C LYS A 94 -12.22 -7.53 13.85
N ARG A 95 -12.73 -8.64 13.31
CA ARG A 95 -12.69 -9.99 13.92
C ARG A 95 -12.56 -11.07 12.82
N PRO A 96 -11.49 -11.89 12.81
CA PRO A 96 -10.24 -11.69 13.57
C PRO A 96 -9.61 -10.32 13.22
N LYS A 97 -8.97 -9.66 14.19
CA LYS A 97 -8.33 -8.37 13.96
C LYS A 97 -7.17 -8.55 12.97
N GLY A 98 -7.20 -7.84 11.85
CA GLY A 98 -6.22 -8.04 10.80
C GLY A 98 -6.46 -7.20 9.56
N VAL A 99 -5.62 -7.44 8.54
CA VAL A 99 -5.77 -6.86 7.22
C VAL A 99 -5.87 -8.00 6.21
N LYS A 100 -6.94 -8.04 5.42
CA LYS A 100 -7.10 -9.00 4.31
C LYS A 100 -6.71 -8.31 3.01
N ILE A 101 -5.61 -8.75 2.42
CA ILE A 101 -5.14 -8.28 1.11
C ILE A 101 -5.96 -8.98 0.03
N ILE A 102 -6.64 -8.17 -0.79
CA ILE A 102 -7.53 -8.65 -1.86
C ILE A 102 -6.77 -8.71 -3.18
N SER A 103 -6.01 -7.67 -3.51
CA SER A 103 -5.25 -7.64 -4.76
C SER A 103 -4.03 -6.73 -4.66
N ALA A 104 -3.05 -6.95 -5.53
CA ALA A 104 -1.87 -6.11 -5.67
C ALA A 104 -1.39 -6.12 -7.12
N TRP A 105 -1.13 -4.96 -7.70
CA TRP A 105 -0.73 -4.84 -9.10
C TRP A 105 0.30 -3.75 -9.34
N ARG A 106 0.96 -3.83 -10.48
CA ARG A 106 1.87 -2.80 -10.97
C ARG A 106 1.22 -2.08 -12.15
N TYR A 107 1.18 -0.75 -12.07
CA TYR A 107 0.75 0.09 -13.18
C TYR A 107 1.97 0.72 -13.87
N PRO A 108 2.08 0.65 -15.22
CA PRO A 108 3.14 1.32 -15.95
C PRO A 108 2.88 2.83 -16.00
N GLY A 109 3.85 3.64 -15.56
CA GLY A 109 3.72 5.10 -15.55
C GLY A 109 3.17 5.65 -14.24
N ARG A 110 2.47 6.78 -14.33
CA ARG A 110 1.85 7.49 -13.20
C ARG A 110 0.37 7.72 -13.48
N THR A 111 -0.49 7.40 -12.52
CA THR A 111 -1.91 7.65 -12.64
C THR A 111 -2.23 9.07 -12.17
N PRO A 112 -2.94 9.89 -12.98
CA PRO A 112 -3.40 11.21 -12.56
C PRO A 112 -4.11 11.16 -11.21
N GLN A 113 -3.90 12.15 -10.35
CA GLN A 113 -4.55 12.18 -9.04
C GLN A 113 -6.08 12.28 -9.20
N GLY A 114 -6.82 11.40 -8.52
CA GLY A 114 -8.28 11.33 -8.60
C GLY A 114 -8.82 10.42 -9.70
N GLN A 115 -7.97 9.85 -10.56
CA GLN A 115 -8.38 8.82 -11.51
C GLN A 115 -7.96 7.43 -11.01
N ARG A 116 -8.89 6.48 -11.06
CA ARG A 116 -8.62 5.07 -10.77
C ARG A 116 -7.92 4.47 -12.00
N PRO A 117 -6.87 3.63 -11.84
CA PRO A 117 -6.35 2.89 -12.98
C PRO A 117 -7.46 1.99 -13.54
N ILE A 118 -7.60 1.96 -14.86
CA ILE A 118 -8.58 1.11 -15.53
C ILE A 118 -8.14 -0.33 -15.30
N ILE A 119 -8.92 -1.07 -14.51
CA ILE A 119 -8.73 -2.50 -14.30
C ILE A 119 -9.68 -3.23 -15.24
N PRO A 120 -9.19 -4.20 -16.05
CA PRO A 120 -10.05 -5.05 -16.88
C PRO A 120 -11.18 -5.73 -16.10
N ASP A 121 -12.36 -5.84 -16.71
CA ASP A 121 -13.60 -6.31 -16.06
C ASP A 121 -13.55 -7.76 -15.55
N ASP A 122 -12.75 -8.61 -16.19
CA ASP A 122 -12.48 -9.99 -15.77
C ASP A 122 -11.81 -10.01 -14.38
N VAL A 123 -10.89 -9.08 -14.14
CA VAL A 123 -10.21 -8.94 -12.85
C VAL A 123 -11.19 -8.48 -11.76
N LEU A 124 -12.17 -7.64 -12.11
CA LEU A 124 -13.19 -7.18 -11.16
C LEU A 124 -14.11 -8.32 -10.71
N LYS A 125 -14.52 -9.19 -11.63
CA LYS A 125 -15.38 -10.35 -11.30
C LYS A 125 -14.70 -11.31 -10.34
N ASP A 126 -13.41 -11.59 -10.54
CA ASP A 126 -12.62 -12.44 -9.66
C ASP A 126 -12.47 -11.84 -8.26
N ILE A 127 -12.21 -10.54 -8.19
CA ILE A 127 -12.12 -9.79 -6.93
C ILE A 127 -13.44 -9.87 -6.16
N LEU A 128 -14.58 -9.63 -6.81
CA LEU A 128 -15.90 -9.67 -6.17
C LEU A 128 -16.24 -11.07 -5.65
N LYS A 129 -15.95 -12.11 -6.43
CA LYS A 129 -16.21 -13.51 -6.05
C LYS A 129 -15.40 -13.97 -4.84
N GLU A 130 -14.17 -13.47 -4.67
CA GLU A 130 -13.36 -13.76 -3.48
C GLU A 130 -13.66 -12.84 -2.30
N HIS A 131 -14.14 -11.62 -2.55
CA HIS A 131 -14.50 -10.66 -1.51
C HIS A 131 -15.79 -11.06 -0.76
N LEU A 132 -16.76 -11.64 -1.47
CA LEU A 132 -18.05 -12.10 -0.91
C LEU A 132 -17.98 -13.49 -0.25
N LYS A 133 -16.79 -14.07 -0.10
CA LYS A 133 -16.53 -15.34 0.60
C LYS A 133 -15.88 -15.10 1.97
#